data_AF-A0A429IJ82-F1
#
_entry.id   AF-A0A429IJ82-F1
#
_cell.length_a   1.000
_cell.length_b   1.000
_cell.length_c   1.000
_cell.angle_alpha   90.00
_cell.angle_beta   90.00
_cell.angle_gamma   90.00
#
_symmetry.space_group_name_H-M   'P 1'
#
loop_
_entity.id
_entity.type
_entity.pdbx_description
1 polymer ?
#
loop_
_entity_poly.entity_id
_entity_poly.type
_entity_poly.pdbx_seq_one_letter_code
_entity_poly.pdbx_strand_id
1 'polypeptide(L)'
;MFAAERRQLILEMVRANGAVSLRELARVVQTSEVTVRRDVRALEAEGLLDRRHGGAVLPGGFARESGFPQKSHLATAEKTAIADLAAGFVEEGEAIVVGAGTTTQELARRLARVPGLTVVTNSLLVAQALAHANRVEVVMTGGTLRGSNYALVGSGAEQSLQGLRVSRAFLSGSGLTAERGLSTSNMLSASVDRALVQAAAEVVVLADHTKLGTDTMFQTVPTDVITRLVTDEPPGHDDRAATELQALADQGVQISVAGGPGAGAGQPASEVMAADRRGPRRDVPLPGQRRNLAPGGGGSGPQLRTAAPLAEPPGGRVADLAPRRR
;
A
#
# COMPACT_ATOMS: atom_id res chain seq x y z
N MET A 1 27.46 -1.88 -27.94
CA MET A 1 27.53 -2.65 -26.69
C MET A 1 27.57 -4.14 -27.00
N PHE A 2 28.57 -4.85 -26.50
CA PHE A 2 28.69 -6.30 -26.71
C PHE A 2 27.63 -7.07 -25.91
N ALA A 3 27.31 -8.30 -26.32
CA ALA A 3 26.25 -9.08 -25.68
C ALA A 3 26.52 -9.39 -24.19
N ALA A 4 27.78 -9.70 -23.83
CA ALA A 4 28.17 -9.97 -22.45
C ALA A 4 28.04 -8.72 -21.55
N GLU A 5 28.54 -7.58 -22.02
CA GLU A 5 28.44 -6.29 -21.33
C GLU A 5 26.98 -5.87 -21.12
N ARG A 6 26.13 -6.09 -22.14
CA ARG A 6 24.69 -5.83 -22.05
C ARG A 6 24.00 -6.73 -21.03
N ARG A 7 24.32 -8.03 -21.02
CA ARG A 7 23.78 -8.99 -20.05
C ARG A 7 24.20 -8.64 -18.62
N GLN A 8 25.45 -8.22 -18.43
CA GLN A 8 25.93 -7.75 -17.14
C GLN A 8 25.14 -6.53 -16.67
N LEU A 9 24.90 -5.55 -17.54
CA LEU A 9 24.10 -4.37 -17.23
C LEU A 9 22.65 -4.72 -16.88
N ILE A 10 22.04 -5.65 -17.63
CA ILE A 10 20.69 -6.17 -17.35
C ILE A 10 20.66 -6.83 -15.96
N LEU A 11 21.65 -7.67 -15.66
CA LEU A 11 21.76 -8.36 -14.37
C LEU A 11 21.91 -7.37 -13.22
N GLU A 12 22.75 -6.35 -13.36
CA GLU A 12 22.92 -5.29 -12.35
C GLU A 12 21.65 -4.48 -12.13
N MET A 13 20.96 -4.11 -13.21
CA MET A 13 19.67 -3.43 -13.12
C MET A 13 18.62 -4.27 -12.40
N VAL A 14 18.54 -5.56 -12.72
CA VAL A 14 17.60 -6.46 -12.04
C VAL A 14 18.05 -6.70 -10.60
N ARG A 15 19.35 -6.73 -10.28
CA ARG A 15 19.81 -6.76 -8.88
C ARG A 15 19.49 -5.49 -8.11
N ALA A 16 19.55 -4.32 -8.74
CA ALA A 16 19.28 -3.03 -8.11
C ALA A 16 17.77 -2.80 -7.90
N ASN A 17 16.94 -3.22 -8.84
CA ASN A 17 15.51 -2.94 -8.83
C ASN A 17 14.65 -4.17 -8.46
N GLY A 18 15.27 -5.36 -8.41
CA GLY A 18 14.73 -6.71 -8.15
C GLY A 18 13.72 -7.25 -9.17
N ALA A 19 12.96 -6.38 -9.84
CA ALA A 19 12.15 -6.70 -11.00
C ALA A 19 12.21 -5.57 -12.01
N VAL A 20 12.42 -5.90 -13.29
CA VAL A 20 12.48 -4.89 -14.38
C VAL A 20 11.75 -5.41 -15.62
N SER A 21 10.97 -4.55 -16.27
CA SER A 21 10.30 -4.91 -17.53
C SER A 21 11.27 -5.03 -18.70
N LEU A 22 10.92 -5.86 -19.70
CA LEU A 22 11.71 -5.97 -20.93
C LEU A 22 11.79 -4.63 -21.67
N ARG A 23 10.73 -3.82 -21.62
CA ARG A 23 10.67 -2.48 -22.23
C ARG A 23 11.63 -1.49 -21.57
N GLU A 24 11.73 -1.54 -20.25
CA GLU A 24 12.63 -0.67 -19.49
C GLU A 24 14.10 -1.09 -19.66
N LEU A 25 14.38 -2.39 -19.61
CA LEU A 25 15.68 -2.93 -19.98
C LEU A 25 16.08 -2.49 -21.39
N ALA A 26 15.16 -2.62 -22.37
CA ALA A 26 15.39 -2.22 -23.76
C ALA A 26 15.76 -0.74 -23.91
N ARG A 27 15.12 0.15 -23.13
CA ARG A 27 15.46 1.58 -23.09
C ARG A 27 16.87 1.81 -22.53
N VAL A 28 17.21 1.20 -21.41
CA VAL A 28 18.49 1.45 -20.73
C VAL A 28 19.67 0.88 -21.51
N VAL A 29 19.53 -0.33 -22.06
CA VAL A 29 20.57 -0.93 -22.91
C VAL A 29 20.47 -0.52 -24.38
N GLN A 30 19.57 0.41 -24.71
CA GLN A 30 19.37 0.99 -26.04
C GLN A 30 19.25 -0.06 -27.16
N THR A 31 18.41 -1.08 -26.94
CA THR A 31 18.17 -2.15 -27.92
C THR A 31 16.68 -2.49 -28.02
N SER A 32 16.31 -3.43 -28.90
CA SER A 32 14.92 -3.86 -29.04
C SER A 32 14.51 -4.83 -27.93
N GLU A 33 13.22 -4.87 -27.59
CA GLU A 33 12.69 -5.85 -26.64
C GLU A 33 12.92 -7.29 -27.08
N VAL A 34 13.00 -7.54 -28.40
CA VAL A 34 13.32 -8.86 -28.96
C VAL A 34 14.76 -9.27 -28.61
N THR A 35 15.71 -8.34 -28.67
CA THR A 35 17.11 -8.57 -28.27
C THR A 35 17.22 -8.78 -26.77
N VAL A 36 16.60 -7.91 -25.96
CA VAL A 36 16.57 -8.08 -24.49
C VAL A 36 15.94 -9.40 -24.09
N ARG A 37 14.88 -9.84 -24.77
CA ARG A 37 14.25 -11.15 -24.50
C ARG A 37 15.23 -12.30 -24.73
N ARG A 38 16.10 -12.22 -25.73
CA ARG A 38 17.16 -13.23 -25.96
C ARG A 38 18.23 -13.18 -24.88
N ASP A 39 18.63 -12.01 -24.42
CA ASP A 39 19.63 -11.85 -23.36
C ASP A 39 19.11 -12.32 -22.01
N VAL A 40 17.86 -12.00 -21.66
CA VAL A 40 17.21 -12.49 -20.45
C VAL A 40 17.05 -14.01 -20.49
N ARG A 41 16.73 -14.62 -21.65
CA ARG A 41 16.70 -16.08 -21.81
C ARG A 41 18.07 -16.73 -21.57
N ALA A 42 19.15 -16.07 -22.00
CA ALA A 42 20.50 -16.57 -21.75
C ALA A 42 20.83 -16.52 -20.25
N LEU A 43 20.54 -15.40 -19.59
CA LEU A 43 20.72 -15.25 -18.14
C LEU A 43 19.82 -16.20 -17.32
N GLU A 44 18.63 -16.51 -17.82
CA GLU A 44 17.72 -17.52 -17.25
C GLU A 44 18.28 -18.94 -17.38
N ALA A 45 18.81 -19.30 -18.56
CA ALA A 45 19.48 -20.59 -18.76
C ALA A 45 20.72 -20.76 -17.87
N GLU A 46 21.37 -19.65 -17.51
CA GLU A 46 22.50 -19.61 -16.57
C GLU A 46 22.04 -19.56 -15.09
N GLY A 47 20.72 -19.56 -14.81
CA GLY A 47 20.17 -19.52 -13.46
C GLY A 47 20.39 -18.18 -12.73
N LEU A 48 20.68 -17.10 -13.46
CA LEU A 48 21.00 -15.78 -12.91
C LEU A 48 19.78 -14.85 -12.83
N LEU A 49 18.72 -15.15 -13.58
CA LEU A 49 17.44 -14.43 -13.61
C LEU A 49 16.28 -15.40 -13.82
N ASP A 50 15.10 -15.07 -13.28
CA ASP A 50 13.84 -15.73 -13.65
C ASP A 50 13.02 -14.82 -14.56
N ARG A 51 12.38 -15.40 -15.57
CA ARG A 51 11.39 -14.66 -16.37
C ARG A 51 10.03 -14.64 -15.69
N ARG A 52 9.44 -13.45 -15.61
CA ARG A 52 8.03 -13.25 -15.30
C ARG A 52 7.34 -12.65 -16.53
N HIS A 53 6.01 -12.72 -16.61
CA HIS A 53 5.27 -12.24 -17.78
C HIS A 53 5.58 -10.75 -18.04
N GLY A 54 6.40 -10.47 -19.06
CA GLY A 54 6.82 -9.12 -19.45
C GLY A 54 8.11 -8.57 -18.80
N GLY A 55 8.86 -9.33 -18.00
CA GLY A 55 10.07 -8.84 -17.32
C GLY A 55 11.03 -9.91 -16.81
N ALA A 56 12.08 -9.46 -16.10
CA ALA A 56 13.10 -10.29 -15.47
C ALA A 56 13.21 -9.97 -13.97
N VAL A 57 13.36 -11.01 -13.14
CA VAL A 57 13.55 -10.93 -11.68
C VAL A 57 14.74 -11.77 -11.25
N LEU A 58 15.22 -11.61 -10.01
CA LEU A 58 16.25 -12.50 -9.47
C LEU A 58 15.65 -13.89 -9.14
N PRO A 59 16.41 -14.99 -9.36
CA PRO A 59 15.97 -16.32 -8.98
C PRO A 59 15.91 -16.47 -7.46
N GLY A 60 14.85 -17.09 -6.94
CA GLY A 60 14.71 -17.45 -5.53
C GLY A 60 14.61 -16.29 -4.52
N GLY A 61 14.52 -15.04 -4.97
CA GLY A 61 14.36 -13.88 -4.10
C GLY A 61 12.91 -13.43 -3.98
N PHE A 62 12.49 -12.96 -2.80
CA PHE A 62 11.27 -12.14 -2.68
C PHE A 62 11.37 -11.01 -3.71
N ALA A 63 10.49 -11.00 -4.71
CA ALA A 63 10.54 -10.04 -5.81
C ALA A 63 10.58 -8.62 -5.24
N ARG A 64 11.60 -7.80 -5.58
CA ARG A 64 11.51 -6.38 -5.23
C ARG A 64 10.36 -5.76 -6.01
N GLU A 65 9.73 -4.78 -5.38
CA GLU A 65 8.52 -4.16 -5.87
C GLU A 65 8.76 -3.44 -7.22
N SER A 66 8.05 -3.85 -8.26
CA SER A 66 8.04 -3.15 -9.56
C SER A 66 7.54 -1.72 -9.38
N GLY A 67 8.21 -0.76 -10.03
CA GLY A 67 7.83 0.66 -9.96
C GLY A 67 6.43 0.94 -10.55
N PHE A 68 5.85 2.06 -10.14
CA PHE A 68 4.51 2.49 -10.58
C PHE A 68 4.29 2.49 -12.10
N PRO A 69 5.19 3.05 -12.95
CA PRO A 69 4.98 3.06 -14.41
C PRO A 69 4.88 1.65 -15.01
N GLN A 70 5.57 0.67 -14.40
CA GLN A 70 5.49 -0.71 -14.84
C GLN A 70 4.17 -1.35 -14.40
N LYS A 71 3.75 -1.10 -13.15
CA LYS A 71 2.48 -1.62 -12.62
C LYS A 71 1.27 -1.01 -13.33
N SER A 72 1.29 0.26 -13.75
CA SER A 72 0.11 0.92 -14.35
C SER A 72 -0.28 0.36 -15.72
N HIS A 73 0.69 -0.15 -16.47
CA HIS A 73 0.48 -0.76 -17.79
C HIS A 73 0.20 -2.27 -17.76
N LEU A 74 0.47 -2.95 -16.65
CA LEU A 74 0.17 -4.37 -16.49
C LEU A 74 -1.31 -4.55 -16.13
N ALA A 75 -1.96 -5.54 -16.74
CA ALA A 75 -3.31 -5.99 -16.38
C ALA A 75 -4.33 -4.82 -16.24
N THR A 76 -4.28 -3.84 -17.15
CA THR A 76 -5.09 -2.62 -17.03
C THR A 76 -6.60 -2.90 -17.16
N ALA A 77 -7.00 -3.86 -17.99
CA ALA A 77 -8.41 -4.23 -18.17
C ALA A 77 -8.94 -4.95 -16.94
N GLU A 78 -8.15 -5.84 -16.37
CA GLU A 78 -8.41 -6.61 -15.16
C GLU A 78 -8.55 -5.66 -13.96
N LYS A 79 -7.64 -4.69 -13.80
CA LYS A 79 -7.72 -3.67 -12.75
C LYS A 79 -8.96 -2.81 -12.84
N THR A 80 -9.35 -2.48 -14.08
CA THR A 80 -10.58 -1.74 -14.38
C THR A 80 -11.79 -2.55 -13.93
N ALA A 81 -11.88 -3.82 -14.32
CA ALA A 81 -12.97 -4.72 -13.96
C ALA A 81 -13.07 -4.95 -12.43
N ILE A 82 -11.93 -5.19 -11.77
CA ILE A 82 -11.85 -5.31 -10.31
C ILE A 82 -12.35 -4.03 -9.63
N ALA A 83 -11.92 -2.87 -10.13
CA ALA A 83 -12.32 -1.58 -9.59
C ALA A 83 -13.82 -1.30 -9.78
N ASP A 84 -14.41 -1.67 -10.92
CA ASP A 84 -15.85 -1.55 -11.18
C ASP A 84 -16.66 -2.38 -10.19
N LEU A 85 -16.28 -3.64 -9.99
CA LEU A 85 -16.95 -4.53 -9.04
C LEU A 85 -16.78 -4.03 -7.59
N ALA A 86 -15.56 -3.61 -7.23
CA ALA A 86 -15.27 -3.12 -5.88
C ALA A 86 -16.01 -1.82 -5.54
N ALA A 87 -16.24 -0.94 -6.52
CA ALA A 87 -17.00 0.30 -6.31
C ALA A 87 -18.46 0.02 -5.92
N GLY A 88 -19.03 -1.13 -6.32
CA GLY A 88 -20.37 -1.56 -5.93
C GLY A 88 -20.53 -1.94 -4.44
N PHE A 89 -19.42 -2.04 -3.70
CA PHE A 89 -19.45 -2.31 -2.25
C PHE A 89 -19.42 -1.05 -1.39
N VAL A 90 -19.40 0.14 -2.00
CA VAL A 90 -19.33 1.41 -1.28
C VAL A 90 -20.67 2.13 -1.38
N GLU A 91 -21.16 2.57 -0.22
CA GLU A 91 -22.43 3.28 -0.11
C GLU A 91 -22.22 4.80 0.01
N GLU A 92 -23.27 5.57 -0.31
CA GLU A 92 -23.28 7.02 -0.11
C GLU A 92 -23.17 7.36 1.38
N GLY A 93 -22.40 8.40 1.71
CA GLY A 93 -22.20 8.82 3.10
C GLY A 93 -21.19 8.00 3.90
N GLU A 94 -20.58 6.98 3.29
CA GLU A 94 -19.65 6.08 3.97
C GLU A 94 -18.27 6.73 4.18
N ALA A 95 -17.59 6.36 5.27
CA ALA A 95 -16.18 6.67 5.49
C ALA A 95 -15.35 5.41 5.27
N ILE A 96 -14.43 5.43 4.29
CA ILE A 96 -13.61 4.28 3.89
C ILE A 96 -12.12 4.64 3.87
N VAL A 97 -11.29 3.60 3.94
CA VAL A 97 -9.86 3.69 3.67
C VAL A 97 -9.53 3.09 2.31
N VAL A 98 -8.70 3.77 1.53
CA VAL A 98 -8.17 3.27 0.26
C VAL A 98 -6.65 3.32 0.29
N GLY A 99 -5.99 2.17 0.25
CA GLY A 99 -4.53 2.05 0.26
C GLY A 99 -3.88 2.38 -1.07
N ALA A 100 -2.55 2.32 -1.10
CA ALA A 100 -1.78 2.58 -2.30
C ALA A 100 -1.76 1.40 -3.28
N GLY A 101 -1.85 1.72 -4.57
CA GLY A 101 -1.82 0.73 -5.64
C GLY A 101 -2.45 1.23 -6.93
N THR A 102 -2.10 0.60 -8.04
CA THR A 102 -2.70 0.93 -9.34
C THR A 102 -4.15 0.47 -9.42
N THR A 103 -4.49 -0.66 -8.79
CA THR A 103 -5.88 -1.15 -8.73
C THR A 103 -6.74 -0.25 -7.83
N THR A 104 -6.22 0.19 -6.69
CA THR A 104 -6.93 1.12 -5.79
C THR A 104 -7.04 2.52 -6.39
N GLN A 105 -6.08 2.96 -7.21
CA GLN A 105 -6.21 4.18 -8.01
C GLN A 105 -7.39 4.09 -8.99
N GLU A 106 -7.56 2.95 -9.67
CA GLU A 106 -8.71 2.74 -10.57
C GLU A 106 -10.05 2.70 -9.82
N LEU A 107 -10.06 2.14 -8.60
CA LEU A 107 -11.23 2.23 -7.71
C LEU A 107 -11.54 3.69 -7.38
N ALA A 108 -10.54 4.49 -7.00
CA ALA A 108 -10.71 5.89 -6.65
C ALA A 108 -11.38 6.71 -7.77
N ARG A 109 -11.06 6.43 -9.04
CA ARG A 109 -11.71 7.10 -10.19
C ARG A 109 -13.22 6.85 -10.25
N ARG A 110 -13.69 5.69 -9.81
CA ARG A 110 -15.12 5.35 -9.75
C ARG A 110 -15.79 5.97 -8.53
N LEU A 111 -15.09 5.94 -7.41
CA LEU A 111 -15.54 6.56 -6.16
C LEU A 111 -15.74 8.08 -6.27
N ALA A 112 -15.07 8.75 -7.21
CA ALA A 112 -15.28 10.17 -7.49
C ALA A 112 -16.74 10.56 -7.79
N ARG A 113 -17.59 9.58 -8.14
CA ARG A 113 -19.02 9.77 -8.44
C ARG A 113 -19.94 9.44 -7.28
N VAL A 114 -19.42 8.88 -6.18
CA VAL A 114 -20.21 8.50 -5.00
C VAL A 114 -20.32 9.73 -4.09
N PRO A 115 -21.52 10.30 -3.93
CA PRO A 115 -21.72 11.48 -3.10
C PRO A 115 -21.54 11.17 -1.61
N GLY A 116 -21.12 12.19 -0.84
CA GLY A 116 -21.06 12.11 0.62
C GLY A 116 -19.95 11.22 1.17
N LEU A 117 -19.08 10.69 0.31
CA LEU A 117 -18.03 9.76 0.71
C LEU A 117 -16.88 10.49 1.42
N THR A 118 -16.37 9.93 2.51
CA THR A 118 -15.07 10.33 3.08
C THR A 118 -14.04 9.25 2.78
N VAL A 119 -12.99 9.59 2.03
CA VAL A 119 -11.91 8.68 1.67
C VAL A 119 -10.64 9.05 2.43
N VAL A 120 -10.20 8.16 3.31
CA VAL A 120 -8.89 8.25 3.93
C VAL A 120 -7.87 7.46 3.12
N THR A 121 -6.73 8.07 2.76
CA THR A 121 -5.73 7.40 1.91
C THR A 121 -4.31 7.82 2.25
N ASN A 122 -3.37 6.88 2.14
CA ASN A 122 -1.94 7.18 2.13
C ASN A 122 -1.38 7.31 0.71
N SER A 123 -2.21 7.25 -0.33
CA SER A 123 -1.76 7.25 -1.72
C SER A 123 -1.96 8.60 -2.39
N LEU A 124 -0.86 9.17 -2.88
CA LEU A 124 -0.91 10.39 -3.69
C LEU A 124 -1.74 10.17 -4.97
N LEU A 125 -1.72 8.96 -5.53
CA LEU A 125 -2.44 8.61 -6.76
C LEU A 125 -3.95 8.54 -6.54
N VAL A 126 -4.38 7.98 -5.41
CA VAL A 126 -5.79 7.94 -4.99
C VAL A 126 -6.26 9.37 -4.73
N ALA A 127 -5.50 10.14 -3.95
CA ALA A 127 -5.81 11.54 -3.67
C ALA A 127 -5.91 12.36 -4.97
N GLN A 128 -5.00 12.16 -5.92
CA GLN A 128 -5.03 12.83 -7.22
C GLN A 128 -6.25 12.42 -8.06
N ALA A 129 -6.64 11.15 -8.04
CA ALA A 129 -7.84 10.67 -8.74
C ALA A 129 -9.13 11.30 -8.20
N LEU A 130 -9.15 11.66 -6.92
CA LEU A 130 -10.28 12.28 -6.23
C LEU A 130 -10.18 13.81 -6.11
N ALA A 131 -9.09 14.43 -6.55
CA ALA A 131 -8.81 15.85 -6.29
C ALA A 131 -9.88 16.82 -6.82
N HIS A 132 -10.64 16.42 -7.85
CA HIS A 132 -11.72 17.22 -8.44
C HIS A 132 -13.11 16.68 -8.10
N ALA A 133 -13.21 15.68 -7.22
CA ALA A 133 -14.46 15.08 -6.79
C ALA A 133 -15.11 15.94 -5.68
N ASN A 134 -15.83 16.98 -6.08
CA ASN A 134 -16.41 17.97 -5.15
C ASN A 134 -17.42 17.40 -4.13
N ARG A 135 -17.82 16.14 -4.26
CA ARG A 135 -18.75 15.44 -3.37
C ARG A 135 -18.09 14.35 -2.54
N VAL A 136 -16.76 14.26 -2.59
CA VAL A 136 -15.95 13.31 -1.83
C VAL A 136 -14.97 14.11 -0.98
N GLU A 137 -15.01 13.90 0.33
CA GLU A 137 -13.98 14.42 1.23
C GLU A 137 -12.77 13.49 1.18
N VAL A 138 -11.57 14.05 0.96
CA VAL A 138 -10.33 13.26 0.90
C VAL A 138 -9.43 13.65 2.06
N VAL A 139 -9.17 12.69 2.95
CA VAL A 139 -8.21 12.83 4.05
C VAL A 139 -6.95 12.06 3.67
N MET A 140 -5.88 12.77 3.37
CA MET A 140 -4.60 12.16 3.05
C MET A 140 -3.73 12.04 4.31
N THR A 141 -3.13 10.88 4.54
CA THR A 141 -2.22 10.70 5.70
C THR A 141 -1.00 11.61 5.59
N GLY A 142 -0.34 11.91 6.71
CA GLY A 142 0.99 12.52 6.69
C GLY A 142 2.09 11.53 6.29
N GLY A 143 3.36 11.89 6.52
CA GLY A 143 4.52 11.00 6.35
C GLY A 143 5.44 11.36 5.19
N THR A 144 6.28 10.40 4.80
CA THR A 144 7.28 10.57 3.73
C THR A 144 6.80 9.92 2.44
N LEU A 145 6.86 10.64 1.33
CA LEU A 145 6.49 10.11 0.02
C LEU A 145 7.54 9.12 -0.49
N ARG A 146 7.09 7.90 -0.76
CA ARG A 146 7.87 6.86 -1.41
C ARG A 146 7.60 6.88 -2.91
N GLY A 147 8.59 7.33 -3.69
CA GLY A 147 8.45 7.54 -5.13
C GLY A 147 8.18 6.27 -5.97
N SER A 148 8.52 5.08 -5.47
CA SER A 148 8.34 3.83 -6.24
C SER A 148 6.87 3.44 -6.44
N ASN A 149 5.98 3.77 -5.50
CA ASN A 149 4.55 3.48 -5.57
C ASN A 149 3.66 4.68 -5.21
N TYR A 150 4.25 5.87 -5.05
CA TYR A 150 3.58 7.12 -4.69
C TYR A 150 2.71 7.01 -3.43
N ALA A 151 3.19 6.25 -2.44
CA ALA A 151 2.57 6.10 -1.13
C ALA A 151 3.30 6.93 -0.07
N LEU A 152 2.55 7.51 0.85
CA LEU A 152 3.05 8.13 2.07
C LEU A 152 3.26 7.05 3.13
N VAL A 153 4.47 7.04 3.70
CA VAL A 153 4.92 6.02 4.65
C VAL A 153 5.60 6.61 5.88
N GLY A 154 5.86 5.76 6.87
CA GLY A 154 6.56 6.12 8.11
C GLY A 154 5.62 6.57 9.22
N SER A 155 6.20 6.93 10.36
CA SER A 155 5.47 7.19 11.60
C SER A 155 4.39 8.26 11.48
N GLY A 156 4.61 9.31 10.69
CA GLY A 156 3.60 10.34 10.43
C GLY A 156 2.35 9.80 9.74
N ALA A 157 2.51 8.85 8.80
CA ALA A 157 1.39 8.19 8.14
C ALA A 157 0.64 7.29 9.13
N GLU A 158 1.37 6.49 9.90
CA GLU A 158 0.80 5.57 10.90
C GLU A 158 0.04 6.32 12.00
N GLN A 159 0.60 7.42 12.51
CA GLN A 159 -0.02 8.26 13.53
C GLN A 159 -1.31 8.91 13.03
N SER A 160 -1.36 9.31 11.75
CA SER A 160 -2.58 9.88 11.14
C SER A 160 -3.75 8.89 11.11
N LEU A 161 -3.46 7.59 11.20
CA LEU A 161 -4.46 6.51 11.18
C LEU A 161 -4.89 6.09 12.59
N GLN A 162 -4.21 6.55 13.64
CA GLN A 162 -4.56 6.19 15.02
C GLN A 162 -5.89 6.81 15.45
N GLY A 163 -6.76 6.00 16.04
CA GLY A 163 -8.09 6.43 16.49
C GLY A 163 -9.12 6.59 15.36
N LEU A 164 -8.71 6.40 14.10
CA LEU A 164 -9.63 6.36 12.97
C LEU A 164 -10.47 5.08 13.01
N ARG A 165 -11.75 5.21 12.70
CA ARG A 165 -12.65 4.08 12.43
C ARG A 165 -13.40 4.33 11.13
N VAL A 166 -13.24 3.39 10.21
CA VAL A 166 -13.94 3.36 8.92
C VAL A 166 -14.67 2.03 8.77
N SER A 167 -15.68 2.00 7.93
CA SER A 167 -16.41 0.77 7.61
C SER A 167 -15.51 -0.22 6.87
N ARG A 168 -14.78 0.23 5.84
CA ARG A 168 -14.03 -0.66 4.93
C ARG A 168 -12.64 -0.14 4.61
N ALA A 169 -11.69 -1.06 4.47
CA ALA A 169 -10.38 -0.80 3.87
C ALA A 169 -10.24 -1.54 2.54
N PHE A 170 -9.95 -0.80 1.48
CA PHE A 170 -9.61 -1.34 0.15
C PHE A 170 -8.09 -1.32 -0.03
N LEU A 171 -7.48 -2.50 -0.05
CA LEU A 171 -6.02 -2.65 -0.10
C LEU A 171 -5.58 -3.49 -1.30
N SER A 172 -4.42 -3.16 -1.86
CA SER A 172 -3.75 -3.97 -2.87
C SER A 172 -2.32 -4.25 -2.43
N GLY A 173 -1.85 -5.47 -2.72
CA GLY A 173 -0.50 -5.92 -2.41
C GLY A 173 0.34 -6.19 -3.66
N SER A 174 1.53 -6.75 -3.42
CA SER A 174 2.40 -7.29 -4.48
C SER A 174 2.30 -8.82 -4.58
N GLY A 175 1.63 -9.47 -3.64
CA GLY A 175 1.35 -10.90 -3.65
C GLY A 175 0.24 -11.26 -2.67
N LEU A 176 -0.47 -12.34 -2.94
CA LEU A 176 -1.54 -12.89 -2.11
C LEU A 176 -1.46 -14.42 -2.14
N THR A 177 -1.39 -15.05 -0.98
CA THR A 177 -1.49 -16.51 -0.81
C THR A 177 -2.52 -16.85 0.24
N ALA A 178 -3.14 -18.02 0.19
CA ALA A 178 -4.03 -18.48 1.25
C ALA A 178 -3.28 -18.68 2.58
N GLU A 179 -2.01 -19.10 2.54
CA GLU A 179 -1.21 -19.35 3.74
C GLU A 179 -0.87 -18.06 4.50
N ARG A 180 -0.38 -17.02 3.79
CA ARG A 180 0.12 -15.79 4.43
C ARG A 180 -0.79 -14.58 4.24
N GLY A 181 -1.77 -14.62 3.35
CA GLY A 181 -2.58 -13.46 3.01
C GLY A 181 -1.82 -12.46 2.15
N LEU A 182 -2.18 -11.18 2.26
CA LEU A 182 -1.62 -10.10 1.44
C LEU A 182 -0.20 -9.77 1.88
N SER A 183 0.70 -9.56 0.92
CA SER A 183 2.09 -9.22 1.18
C SER A 183 2.62 -8.10 0.27
N THR A 184 3.68 -7.44 0.74
CA THR A 184 4.46 -6.46 -0.03
C THR A 184 5.97 -6.60 0.23
N SER A 185 6.79 -6.08 -0.67
CA SER A 185 8.26 -6.18 -0.60
C SER A 185 8.91 -5.07 0.23
N ASN A 186 8.13 -4.14 0.78
CA ASN A 186 8.64 -3.00 1.54
C ASN A 186 8.05 -2.92 2.97
N MET A 187 8.93 -2.88 3.96
CA MET A 187 8.55 -2.84 5.37
C MET A 187 7.74 -1.59 5.75
N LEU A 188 8.07 -0.41 5.20
CA LEU A 188 7.37 0.83 5.53
C LEU A 188 5.95 0.84 4.94
N SER A 189 5.78 0.36 3.70
CA SER A 189 4.45 0.13 3.13
C SER A 189 3.67 -0.90 3.95
N ALA A 190 4.31 -2.01 4.34
CA ALA A 190 3.66 -3.02 5.17
C ALA A 190 3.18 -2.47 6.52
N SER A 191 3.96 -1.60 7.15
CA SER A 191 3.60 -0.96 8.42
C SER A 191 2.35 -0.08 8.27
N VAL A 192 2.29 0.75 7.22
CA VAL A 192 1.11 1.58 6.96
C VAL A 192 -0.09 0.74 6.55
N ASP A 193 0.06 -0.27 5.69
CA ASP A 193 -1.04 -1.14 5.29
C ASP A 193 -1.67 -1.85 6.51
N ARG A 194 -0.85 -2.28 7.47
CA ARG A 194 -1.36 -2.82 8.75
C ARG A 194 -2.14 -1.77 9.54
N ALA A 195 -1.67 -0.53 9.60
CA ALA A 195 -2.40 0.56 10.25
C ALA A 195 -3.74 0.86 9.55
N LEU A 196 -3.77 0.81 8.22
CA LEU A 196 -4.99 0.94 7.41
C LEU A 196 -5.98 -0.19 7.73
N VAL A 197 -5.51 -1.43 7.84
CA VAL A 197 -6.32 -2.59 8.26
C VAL A 197 -6.93 -2.36 9.65
N GLN A 198 -6.14 -1.90 10.63
CA GLN A 198 -6.62 -1.72 12.00
C GLN A 198 -7.72 -0.65 12.13
N ALA A 199 -7.77 0.30 11.20
CA ALA A 199 -8.80 1.34 11.18
C ALA A 199 -10.15 0.86 10.65
N ALA A 200 -10.21 -0.26 9.91
CA ALA A 200 -11.41 -0.73 9.23
C ALA A 200 -12.15 -1.87 9.94
N ALA A 201 -13.47 -1.92 9.75
CA ALA A 201 -14.28 -3.06 10.22
C ALA A 201 -14.24 -4.24 9.24
N GLU A 202 -14.22 -3.97 7.92
CA GLU A 202 -14.06 -4.97 6.87
C GLU A 202 -12.81 -4.68 6.03
N VAL A 203 -12.09 -5.74 5.66
CA VAL A 203 -10.92 -5.63 4.77
C VAL A 203 -11.22 -6.27 3.43
N VAL A 204 -11.18 -5.43 2.39
CA VAL A 204 -11.39 -5.81 1.00
C VAL A 204 -10.05 -5.76 0.27
N VAL A 205 -9.56 -6.92 -0.14
CA VAL A 205 -8.34 -7.04 -0.94
C VAL A 205 -8.69 -6.97 -2.42
N LEU A 206 -7.96 -6.13 -3.16
CA LEU A 206 -8.06 -6.00 -4.61
C LEU A 206 -6.79 -6.58 -5.24
N ALA A 207 -6.90 -7.75 -5.88
CA ALA A 207 -5.77 -8.41 -6.49
C ALA A 207 -6.14 -9.02 -7.83
N ASP A 208 -5.35 -8.72 -8.86
CA ASP A 208 -5.46 -9.41 -10.14
C ASP A 208 -4.85 -10.82 -10.06
N HIS A 209 -5.20 -11.68 -11.01
CA HIS A 209 -4.75 -13.08 -11.03
C HIS A 209 -3.23 -13.21 -10.94
N THR A 210 -2.47 -12.23 -11.46
CA THR A 210 -0.99 -12.27 -11.45
C THR A 210 -0.39 -12.18 -10.05
N LYS A 211 -1.16 -11.70 -9.06
CA LYS A 211 -0.73 -11.63 -7.65
C LYS A 211 -1.08 -12.89 -6.87
N LEU A 212 -1.99 -13.73 -7.37
CA LEU A 212 -2.45 -14.94 -6.70
C LEU A 212 -1.34 -15.99 -6.65
N GLY A 213 -1.15 -16.57 -5.47
CA GLY A 213 -0.08 -17.51 -5.16
C GLY A 213 1.30 -16.88 -5.03
N THR A 214 1.47 -15.59 -5.35
CA THR A 214 2.77 -14.91 -5.20
C THR A 214 2.95 -14.47 -3.75
N ASP A 215 4.12 -14.77 -3.18
CA ASP A 215 4.49 -14.32 -1.85
C ASP A 215 5.65 -13.32 -1.91
N THR A 216 5.63 -12.34 -1.00
CA THR A 216 6.63 -11.29 -0.89
C THR A 216 7.08 -11.09 0.57
N MET A 217 8.11 -10.28 0.75
CA MET A 217 8.92 -10.27 1.98
C MET A 217 8.12 -9.98 3.26
N PHE A 218 7.17 -9.04 3.22
CA PHE A 218 6.43 -8.59 4.38
C PHE A 218 4.94 -8.82 4.23
N GLN A 219 4.36 -9.63 5.12
CA GLN A 219 2.91 -9.77 5.25
C GLN A 219 2.29 -8.44 5.69
N THR A 220 1.23 -8.02 5.02
CA THR A 220 0.47 -6.80 5.33
C THR A 220 -0.88 -7.12 5.94
N VAL A 221 -1.61 -8.08 5.36
CA VAL A 221 -2.93 -8.50 5.82
C VAL A 221 -2.94 -10.03 5.97
N PRO A 222 -2.99 -10.57 7.20
CA PRO A 222 -3.20 -11.99 7.43
C PRO A 222 -4.52 -12.48 6.82
N THR A 223 -4.56 -13.73 6.33
CA THR A 223 -5.73 -14.27 5.61
C THR A 223 -7.01 -14.23 6.45
N ASP A 224 -6.92 -14.52 7.75
CA ASP A 224 -8.04 -14.53 8.70
C ASP A 224 -8.67 -13.15 8.92
N VAL A 225 -7.98 -12.08 8.54
CA VAL A 225 -8.49 -10.69 8.59
C VAL A 225 -9.13 -10.26 7.27
N ILE A 226 -8.87 -10.97 6.17
CA ILE A 226 -9.43 -10.64 4.85
C ILE A 226 -10.91 -11.02 4.81
N THR A 227 -11.79 -10.03 4.76
CA THR A 227 -13.24 -10.26 4.64
C THR A 227 -13.62 -10.67 3.23
N ARG A 228 -13.05 -9.97 2.23
CA ARG A 228 -13.37 -10.17 0.81
C ARG A 228 -12.13 -10.03 -0.07
N LEU A 229 -12.02 -10.87 -1.09
CA LEU A 229 -11.14 -10.70 -2.22
C LEU A 229 -11.96 -10.32 -3.46
N VAL A 230 -11.57 -9.25 -4.13
CA VAL A 230 -12.05 -8.89 -5.47
C VAL A 230 -10.93 -9.13 -6.47
N THR A 231 -11.19 -9.98 -7.45
CA THR A 231 -10.21 -10.41 -8.46
C THR A 231 -10.83 -10.44 -9.85
N ASP A 232 -10.01 -10.54 -10.89
CA ASP A 232 -10.45 -10.79 -12.27
C ASP A 232 -10.55 -12.30 -12.53
N GLU A 233 -11.20 -12.67 -13.62
CA GLU A 233 -11.26 -14.07 -14.05
C GLU A 233 -9.85 -14.56 -14.44
N PRO A 234 -9.27 -15.54 -13.72
CA PRO A 234 -7.96 -16.05 -14.06
C PRO A 234 -7.98 -16.69 -15.47
N PRO A 235 -6.90 -16.58 -16.25
CA PRO A 235 -6.78 -17.32 -17.49
C PRO A 235 -7.00 -18.82 -17.24
N GLY A 236 -7.80 -19.50 -18.07
CA GLY A 236 -8.19 -20.90 -17.85
C GLY A 236 -7.06 -21.94 -17.82
N HIS A 237 -5.81 -21.52 -17.97
CA HIS A 237 -4.60 -22.33 -17.84
C HIS A 237 -3.77 -22.00 -16.58
N ASP A 238 -4.28 -21.16 -15.67
CA ASP A 238 -3.59 -20.77 -14.43
C ASP A 238 -4.11 -21.57 -13.23
N ASP A 239 -3.67 -22.82 -13.15
CA ASP A 239 -4.04 -23.75 -12.07
C ASP A 239 -3.62 -23.21 -10.69
N ARG A 240 -2.55 -22.40 -10.64
CA ARG A 240 -2.06 -21.79 -9.40
C ARG A 240 -3.07 -20.77 -8.87
N ALA A 241 -3.52 -19.84 -9.72
CA ALA A 241 -4.51 -18.85 -9.34
C ALA A 241 -5.81 -19.52 -8.87
N ALA A 242 -6.29 -20.53 -9.60
CA ALA A 242 -7.49 -21.27 -9.22
C ALA A 242 -7.34 -21.99 -7.85
N THR A 243 -6.20 -22.64 -7.61
CA THR A 243 -5.92 -23.33 -6.35
C THR A 243 -5.91 -22.36 -5.17
N GLU A 244 -5.30 -21.19 -5.34
CA GLU A 244 -5.21 -20.17 -4.30
C GLU A 244 -6.58 -19.54 -3.99
N LEU A 245 -7.42 -19.30 -5.01
CA LEU A 245 -8.79 -18.84 -4.79
C LEU A 245 -9.61 -19.84 -3.99
N GLN A 246 -9.49 -21.14 -4.30
CA GLN A 246 -10.17 -22.18 -3.54
C GLN A 246 -9.68 -22.21 -2.08
N ALA A 247 -8.36 -22.18 -1.86
CA ALA A 247 -7.79 -22.21 -0.53
C ALA A 247 -8.14 -20.96 0.30
N LEU A 248 -8.26 -19.78 -0.31
CA LEU A 248 -8.76 -18.57 0.35
C LEU A 248 -10.24 -18.71 0.73
N ALA A 249 -11.06 -19.26 -0.16
CA ALA A 249 -12.48 -19.50 0.12
C ALA A 249 -12.67 -20.51 1.26
N ASP A 250 -11.85 -21.57 1.32
CA ASP A 250 -11.86 -22.57 2.39
C ASP A 250 -11.52 -21.96 3.76
N GLN A 251 -10.77 -20.86 3.78
CA GLN A 251 -10.48 -20.08 4.99
C GLN A 251 -11.55 -19.02 5.33
N GLY A 252 -12.65 -18.98 4.56
CA GLY A 252 -13.79 -18.10 4.81
C GLY A 252 -13.70 -16.72 4.14
N VAL A 253 -12.73 -16.50 3.26
CA VAL A 253 -12.64 -15.26 2.49
C VAL A 253 -13.73 -15.25 1.41
N GLN A 254 -14.53 -14.18 1.35
CA GLN A 254 -15.55 -14.04 0.31
C GLN A 254 -14.91 -13.66 -1.02
N ILE A 255 -15.09 -14.47 -2.06
CA ILE A 255 -14.46 -14.24 -3.36
C ILE A 255 -15.47 -13.60 -4.32
N SER A 256 -15.07 -12.49 -4.95
CA SER A 256 -15.83 -11.77 -5.97
C SER A 256 -15.00 -11.66 -7.24
N VAL A 257 -15.45 -12.30 -8.32
CA VAL A 257 -14.74 -12.33 -9.61
C VAL A 257 -15.39 -11.35 -10.58
N ALA A 258 -14.60 -10.40 -11.09
CA ALA A 258 -15.03 -9.44 -12.09
C ALA A 258 -15.03 -10.08 -13.48
N GLY A 259 -16.15 -9.97 -14.21
CA GLY A 259 -16.31 -10.51 -15.57
C GLY A 259 -17.14 -11.80 -15.69
N GLY A 260 -17.52 -12.44 -14.57
CA GLY A 260 -18.34 -13.66 -14.61
C GLY A 260 -19.81 -13.41 -15.03
N PRO A 261 -20.56 -14.45 -15.44
CA PRO A 261 -21.93 -14.35 -15.97
C PRO A 261 -23.01 -13.79 -15.02
N GLY A 262 -22.64 -13.33 -13.81
CA GLY A 262 -23.55 -12.85 -12.77
C GLY A 262 -23.40 -11.36 -12.41
N ALA A 263 -22.47 -10.61 -13.02
CA ALA A 263 -22.19 -9.23 -12.64
C ALA A 263 -23.19 -8.18 -13.18
N GLY A 264 -24.40 -8.61 -13.53
CA GLY A 264 -25.42 -7.81 -14.21
C GLY A 264 -26.81 -7.93 -13.59
N ALA A 265 -26.92 -7.87 -12.26
CA ALA A 265 -28.16 -7.50 -11.58
C ALA A 265 -27.83 -7.17 -10.12
N GLY A 266 -27.97 -5.91 -9.73
CA GLY A 266 -28.03 -5.55 -8.31
C GLY A 266 -29.20 -6.28 -7.68
N GLN A 267 -28.90 -7.31 -6.89
CA GLN A 267 -29.85 -7.77 -5.87
C GLN A 267 -29.72 -6.79 -4.70
N PRO A 268 -30.82 -6.19 -4.23
CA PRO A 268 -30.77 -5.36 -3.04
C PRO A 268 -30.29 -6.21 -1.87
N ALA A 269 -29.28 -5.73 -1.16
CA ALA A 269 -28.81 -6.29 0.10
C ALA A 269 -29.88 -6.04 1.18
N SER A 270 -30.95 -6.84 1.15
CA SER A 270 -31.88 -6.99 2.26
C SER A 270 -32.26 -8.46 2.33
N GLU A 271 -32.06 -9.08 3.49
CA GLU A 271 -32.43 -10.46 3.87
C GLU A 271 -31.36 -11.56 3.83
N VAL A 272 -30.12 -11.33 4.30
CA VAL A 272 -29.37 -12.42 5.00
C VAL A 272 -28.37 -11.89 6.05
N MET A 273 -28.75 -10.98 6.95
CA MET A 273 -27.92 -10.68 8.14
C MET A 273 -28.76 -10.29 9.35
N ALA A 274 -29.49 -11.25 9.90
CA ALA A 274 -30.05 -11.18 11.24
C ALA A 274 -29.82 -12.51 11.97
N ALA A 275 -28.56 -12.82 12.25
CA ALA A 275 -28.20 -13.87 13.20
C ALA A 275 -26.81 -13.59 13.81
N ASP A 276 -26.86 -12.97 14.97
CA ASP A 276 -25.97 -13.18 16.13
C ASP A 276 -24.46 -13.37 15.88
N ARG A 277 -23.68 -12.29 16.04
CA ARG A 277 -22.25 -12.35 16.44
C ARG A 277 -21.84 -11.13 17.27
N ARG A 278 -22.18 -11.12 18.56
CA ARG A 278 -21.43 -10.31 19.55
C ARG A 278 -20.13 -11.04 19.92
N GLY A 279 -19.08 -10.82 19.13
CA GLY A 279 -17.69 -11.10 19.54
C GLY A 279 -17.16 -10.04 20.50
N PRO A 280 -16.15 -10.34 21.34
CA PRO A 280 -15.80 -9.51 22.49
C PRO A 280 -15.24 -8.15 22.07
N ARG A 281 -15.85 -7.08 22.59
CA ARG A 281 -15.36 -5.71 22.48
C ARG A 281 -13.96 -5.63 23.07
N ARG A 282 -12.95 -5.32 22.25
CA ARG A 282 -11.64 -4.89 22.74
C ARG A 282 -11.74 -3.41 23.11
N ASP A 283 -11.95 -3.14 24.39
CA ASP A 283 -11.80 -1.81 24.96
C ASP A 283 -10.31 -1.43 24.92
N VAL A 284 -9.96 -0.50 24.03
CA VAL A 284 -8.67 0.17 24.04
C VAL A 284 -8.83 1.42 24.89
N PRO A 285 -8.07 1.61 25.99
CA PRO A 285 -8.19 2.81 26.80
C PRO A 285 -7.65 4.01 25.99
N LEU A 286 -8.47 5.05 25.84
CA LEU A 286 -8.02 6.35 25.35
C LEU A 286 -6.96 6.93 26.30
N PRO A 287 -5.89 7.60 25.82
CA PRO A 287 -4.93 8.26 26.70
C PRO A 287 -5.63 9.37 27.51
N GLY A 288 -5.63 9.20 28.83
CA GLY A 288 -6.26 10.13 29.76
C GLY A 288 -5.67 11.55 29.68
N GLN A 289 -6.55 12.55 29.57
CA GLN A 289 -6.22 13.96 29.78
C GLN A 289 -5.55 14.13 31.16
N ARG A 290 -4.32 14.65 31.16
CA ARG A 290 -3.66 15.07 32.41
C ARG A 290 -4.45 16.23 33.01
N ARG A 291 -5.17 15.95 34.11
CA ARG A 291 -5.75 16.99 34.97
C ARG A 291 -4.63 17.77 35.66
N ASN A 292 -4.63 19.08 35.47
CA ASN A 292 -3.87 20.04 36.28
C ASN A 292 -4.32 19.93 37.74
N LEU A 293 -3.41 19.55 38.63
CA LEU A 293 -3.58 19.65 40.07
C LEU A 293 -2.51 20.62 40.59
N ALA A 294 -2.99 21.77 41.09
CA ALA A 294 -2.20 22.73 41.84
C ALA A 294 -1.70 22.10 43.16
N PRO A 295 -0.47 22.37 43.62
CA PRO A 295 -0.02 21.92 44.92
C PRO A 295 -0.05 23.04 45.96
N GLY A 296 -0.76 22.79 47.05
CA GLY A 296 -0.48 23.35 48.37
C GLY A 296 -0.72 22.23 49.38
N GLY A 297 0.10 21.96 50.39
CA GLY A 297 1.38 22.49 50.86
C GLY A 297 1.63 21.80 52.23
N GLY A 298 2.89 21.55 52.60
CA GLY A 298 3.23 21.26 54.01
C GLY A 298 4.38 20.27 54.27
N GLY A 299 5.55 20.81 54.62
CA GLY A 299 6.62 20.20 55.43
C GLY A 299 7.72 19.48 54.63
N SER A 300 9.03 19.67 54.84
CA SER A 300 9.83 20.48 55.77
C SER A 300 11.31 20.30 55.37
N GLY A 301 12.10 21.37 55.23
CA GLY A 301 13.55 21.31 55.01
C GLY A 301 14.16 22.67 54.58
N PRO A 302 15.40 23.00 54.97
CA PRO A 302 15.75 24.34 55.49
C PRO A 302 16.10 25.41 54.43
N GLN A 303 15.80 26.65 54.80
CA GLN A 303 16.02 27.89 54.06
C GLN A 303 17.50 28.28 54.01
N LEU A 304 17.97 28.70 52.83
CA LEU A 304 19.18 29.52 52.67
C LEU A 304 18.83 30.76 51.85
N ARG A 305 19.24 31.90 52.40
CA ARG A 305 18.83 33.27 52.03
C ARG A 305 19.51 33.74 50.75
N THR A 306 18.76 34.59 50.05
CA THR A 306 19.12 35.44 48.90
C THR A 306 20.33 36.35 49.14
N ALA A 307 21.14 36.57 48.11
CA ALA A 307 21.97 37.74 47.92
C ALA A 307 21.93 38.19 46.45
N ALA A 308 21.87 39.51 46.24
CA ALA A 308 21.71 40.21 44.96
C ALA A 308 23.10 40.54 44.32
N PRO A 309 23.19 41.27 43.17
CA PRO A 309 23.98 40.86 42.01
C PRO A 309 25.38 41.50 41.92
N LEU A 310 26.27 40.91 41.12
CA LEU A 310 27.56 41.50 40.73
C LEU A 310 27.87 41.33 39.24
N ALA A 311 27.99 42.49 38.59
CA ALA A 311 28.82 42.96 37.47
C ALA A 311 29.45 42.02 36.42
N GLU A 312 29.42 42.51 35.17
CA GLU A 312 30.06 42.02 33.93
C GLU A 312 31.59 41.89 33.98
N PRO A 313 32.16 41.10 33.05
CA PRO A 313 33.39 41.48 32.37
C PRO A 313 33.33 41.32 30.82
N PRO A 314 34.36 41.80 30.07
CA PRO A 314 34.16 42.55 28.83
C PRO A 314 34.44 41.78 27.52
N GLY A 315 33.87 42.31 26.43
CA GLY A 315 34.53 42.52 25.13
C GLY A 315 35.12 41.33 24.36
N GLY A 316 34.42 40.90 23.30
CA GLY A 316 35.00 40.08 22.22
C GLY A 316 34.15 40.12 20.95
N ARG A 317 34.61 40.85 19.93
CA ARG A 317 33.99 40.95 18.60
C ARG A 317 34.10 39.61 17.85
N VAL A 318 33.02 39.17 17.19
CA VAL A 318 33.10 38.19 16.10
C VAL A 318 32.29 38.71 14.90
N ALA A 319 32.94 38.69 13.75
CA ALA A 319 32.55 39.34 12.51
C ALA A 319 31.54 38.53 11.68
N ASP A 320 30.65 39.26 10.99
CA ASP A 320 29.85 38.79 9.87
C ASP A 320 30.73 38.35 8.69
N LEU A 321 30.46 37.16 8.15
CA LEU A 321 30.99 36.69 6.87
C LEU A 321 29.83 36.32 5.94
N ALA A 322 29.49 37.23 5.03
CA ALA A 322 28.74 36.94 3.82
C ALA A 322 29.73 36.65 2.67
N PRO A 323 29.47 35.71 1.75
CA PRO A 323 30.23 35.63 0.50
C PRO A 323 29.52 36.42 -0.62
N ARG A 324 30.28 37.35 -1.21
CA ARG A 324 29.95 38.03 -2.48
C ARG A 324 30.27 37.13 -3.67
N ARG A 325 29.44 37.32 -4.71
CA ARG A 325 29.64 36.90 -6.11
C ARG A 325 31.04 37.23 -6.65
N ARG A 326 31.64 36.29 -7.39
CA ARG A 326 31.99 36.40 -8.81
C ARG A 326 32.31 35.01 -9.36
#